data_AF-A0A7V5YX61-F1
#
_entry.id   AF-A0A7V5YX61-F1
#
_cell.length_a   1.000
_cell.length_b   1.000
_cell.length_c   1.000
_cell.angle_alpha   90.00
_cell.angle_beta   90.00
_cell.angle_gamma   90.00
#
_symmetry.space_group_name_H-M   'P 1'
#
loop_
_entity.id
_entity.type
_entity.pdbx_description
1 polymer ?
#
loop_
_entity_poly.entity_id
_entity_poly.type
_entity_poly.pdbx_seq_one_letter_code
_entity_poly.pdbx_strand_id
1 'polypeptide(L)'
;MSVSLKLGGYTARQLMELDACTRCGECVAWCPAFAERREESIHPLAKIACLKGWVERQYGLRARLFGRRGIEEAEVARFSQGLYQCTLCARCREVCPVHIDTRPLWLAMRQHMAGMGAAPPALSALGERVMARHNIAGEDNAGRLGWAANLPQGAEGLAGRRAEMVYFVGCVASFYPQAYSIPQSLAQTLEAAGVGFAVLGGEEWCCGFPLLAAGVGSEAAALARHNVEAVRATGASTLVTACPSCYHTWQRDYPRLLGEPLGFAVRHATEVLADLVEAGRLRLRPYTVGAVREPPLRGGEPPLHSGEPPLHGGQPPLHGGQPPLRLTYHDPCDLGRNSGIYEAPRRLLRAIPGVELREMEDNRELALCCGGGGDLEMADAALSAAMAR
;
A
#
# COMPACT_ATOMS: atom_id res chain seq x y z
N MET A 1 18.46 21.08 -22.90
CA MET A 1 17.84 22.40 -22.64
C MET A 1 17.80 22.63 -21.12
N SER A 2 17.65 23.87 -20.62
CA SER A 2 17.58 24.12 -19.17
C SER A 2 16.15 24.08 -18.65
N VAL A 3 15.87 23.25 -17.66
CA VAL A 3 14.54 23.13 -17.03
C VAL A 3 14.41 24.15 -15.89
N SER A 4 13.22 24.74 -15.73
CA SER A 4 12.89 25.67 -14.63
C SER A 4 12.07 24.95 -13.57
N LEU A 5 12.49 25.04 -12.31
CA LEU A 5 11.75 24.50 -11.16
C LEU A 5 10.47 25.31 -10.92
N LYS A 6 9.35 24.65 -10.62
CA LYS A 6 8.08 25.30 -10.22
C LYS A 6 7.73 24.91 -8.78
N LEU A 7 7.67 25.89 -7.87
CA LEU A 7 7.39 25.64 -6.45
C LEU A 7 5.90 25.56 -6.09
N GLY A 8 5.00 25.95 -7.00
CA GLY A 8 3.55 25.98 -6.72
C GLY A 8 2.93 24.62 -6.38
N GLY A 9 3.62 23.51 -6.65
CA GLY A 9 3.21 22.16 -6.26
C GLY A 9 3.64 21.75 -4.84
N TYR A 10 4.34 22.61 -4.09
CA TYR A 10 4.78 22.34 -2.72
C TYR A 10 4.05 23.24 -1.73
N THR A 11 3.64 22.67 -0.60
CA THR A 11 3.12 23.43 0.54
C THR A 11 4.24 24.21 1.24
N ALA A 12 3.88 25.26 1.99
CA ALA A 12 4.84 25.99 2.82
C ALA A 12 5.56 25.06 3.80
N ARG A 13 4.83 24.09 4.39
CA ARG A 13 5.40 23.07 5.27
C ARG A 13 6.49 22.25 4.58
N GLN A 14 6.23 21.74 3.38
CA GLN A 14 7.22 20.95 2.62
C GLN A 14 8.46 21.76 2.28
N LEU A 15 8.32 23.05 1.96
CA LEU A 15 9.47 23.93 1.71
C LEU A 15 10.28 24.19 2.99
N MET A 16 9.62 24.32 4.14
CA MET A 16 10.31 24.42 5.45
C MET A 16 11.02 23.11 5.82
N GLU A 17 10.39 21.96 5.55
CA GLU A 17 10.96 20.62 5.78
C GLU A 17 12.25 20.40 4.97
N LEU A 18 12.33 20.93 3.74
CA LEU A 18 13.57 20.92 2.95
C LEU A 18 14.71 21.70 3.62
N ASP A 19 14.39 22.84 4.24
CA ASP A 19 15.38 23.68 4.89
C ASP A 19 15.80 23.14 6.27
N ALA A 20 14.87 22.49 6.98
CA ALA A 20 15.07 21.92 8.31
C ALA A 20 16.05 20.73 8.35
N CYS A 21 16.39 20.14 7.20
CA CYS A 21 17.27 18.97 7.14
C CYS A 21 18.68 19.27 7.71
N THR A 22 19.02 18.60 8.82
CA THR A 22 20.30 18.73 9.51
C THR A 22 21.43 17.91 8.91
N ARG A 23 21.14 17.10 7.89
CA ARG A 23 22.09 16.20 7.21
C ARG A 23 22.75 15.15 8.12
N CYS A 24 22.07 14.73 9.20
CA CYS A 24 22.57 13.73 10.15
C CYS A 24 22.76 12.32 9.56
N GLY A 25 21.99 11.93 8.54
CA GLY A 25 22.17 10.64 7.84
C GLY A 25 21.32 9.47 8.34
N GLU A 26 20.52 9.63 9.42
CA GLU A 26 19.64 8.55 9.92
C GLU A 26 18.72 8.00 8.83
N CYS A 27 18.08 8.88 8.07
CA CYS A 27 17.22 8.48 6.96
C CYS A 27 17.93 7.68 5.86
N VAL A 28 19.27 7.74 5.77
CA VAL A 28 20.10 6.95 4.86
C VAL A 28 20.40 5.57 5.46
N ALA A 29 20.82 5.54 6.72
CA ALA A 29 21.12 4.31 7.45
C ALA A 29 19.93 3.34 7.48
N TRP A 30 18.72 3.88 7.58
CA TRP A 30 17.49 3.09 7.71
C TRP A 30 16.71 2.90 6.38
N CYS A 31 17.24 3.35 5.24
CA CYS A 31 16.54 3.25 3.95
C CYS A 31 16.75 1.88 3.29
N PRO A 32 15.71 1.02 3.15
CA PRO A 32 15.88 -0.32 2.59
C PRO A 32 16.30 -0.31 1.11
N ALA A 33 15.69 0.56 0.30
CA ALA A 33 16.03 0.69 -1.12
C ALA A 33 17.50 1.09 -1.34
N PHE A 34 18.03 1.96 -0.48
CA PHE A 34 19.44 2.34 -0.53
C PHE A 34 20.35 1.22 0.01
N ALA A 35 19.94 0.51 1.05
CA ALA A 35 20.70 -0.64 1.57
C ALA A 35 20.95 -1.69 0.48
N GLU A 36 19.94 -1.93 -0.37
CA GLU A 36 20.01 -2.86 -1.50
C GLU A 36 20.83 -2.35 -2.70
N ARG A 37 20.58 -1.12 -3.18
CA ARG A 37 21.23 -0.61 -4.41
C ARG A 37 22.54 0.14 -4.20
N ARG A 38 22.72 0.78 -3.04
CA ARG A 38 23.84 1.70 -2.76
C ARG A 38 24.00 2.84 -3.78
N GLU A 39 22.90 3.27 -4.38
CA GLU A 39 22.89 4.41 -5.30
C GLU A 39 22.50 5.70 -4.57
N GLU A 40 23.35 6.73 -4.64
CA GLU A 40 23.17 8.01 -3.96
C GLU A 40 21.81 8.68 -4.28
N SER A 41 21.31 8.56 -5.51
CA SER A 41 20.05 9.18 -5.93
C SER A 41 18.82 8.70 -5.14
N ILE A 42 18.89 7.51 -4.54
CA ILE A 42 17.75 6.82 -3.91
C ILE A 42 17.49 7.33 -2.49
N HIS A 43 18.52 7.63 -1.72
CA HIS A 43 18.32 7.87 -0.29
C HIS A 43 17.74 9.28 0.00
N PRO A 44 16.97 9.43 1.10
CA PRO A 44 16.32 10.69 1.47
C PRO A 44 17.22 11.93 1.50
N LEU A 45 18.43 11.80 2.06
CA LEU A 45 19.34 12.93 2.23
C LEU A 45 19.77 13.55 0.88
N ALA A 46 20.15 12.72 -0.10
CA ALA A 46 20.53 13.18 -1.43
C ALA A 46 19.35 13.82 -2.14
N LYS A 47 18.13 13.27 -1.96
CA LYS A 47 16.92 13.84 -2.56
C LYS A 47 16.63 15.25 -2.06
N ILE A 48 16.70 15.46 -0.73
CA ILE A 48 16.53 16.79 -0.12
C ILE A 48 17.64 17.73 -0.59
N ALA A 49 18.89 17.30 -0.56
CA ALA A 49 20.03 18.11 -0.99
C ALA A 49 19.91 18.55 -2.45
N CYS A 50 19.50 17.64 -3.34
CA CYS A 50 19.29 17.90 -4.76
C CYS A 50 18.20 18.97 -4.97
N LEU A 51 17.00 18.76 -4.42
CA LEU A 51 15.91 19.72 -4.58
C LEU A 51 16.24 21.08 -3.94
N LYS A 52 16.86 21.10 -2.74
CA LYS A 52 17.30 22.34 -2.10
C LYS A 52 18.31 23.10 -2.98
N GLY A 53 19.26 22.38 -3.60
CA GLY A 53 20.20 22.97 -4.55
C GLY A 53 19.51 23.55 -5.80
N TRP A 54 18.42 22.93 -6.27
CA TRP A 54 17.59 23.49 -7.35
C TRP A 54 16.86 24.76 -6.91
N VAL A 55 16.26 24.74 -5.72
CA VAL A 55 15.60 25.91 -5.13
C VAL A 55 16.59 27.08 -5.02
N GLU A 56 17.79 26.85 -4.50
CA GLU A 56 18.82 27.88 -4.34
C GLU A 56 19.28 28.46 -5.70
N ARG A 57 19.45 27.61 -6.73
CA ARG A 57 19.83 28.01 -8.09
C ARG A 57 18.76 28.84 -8.81
N GLN A 58 17.49 28.63 -8.48
CA GLN A 58 16.34 29.21 -9.19
C GLN A 58 15.70 30.39 -8.43
N TYR A 59 15.73 30.37 -7.10
CA TYR A 59 14.98 31.29 -6.23
C TYR A 59 15.83 31.93 -5.12
N GLY A 60 17.03 31.41 -4.87
CA GLY A 60 17.92 31.90 -3.81
C GLY A 60 18.46 33.31 -4.06
N LEU A 61 19.12 33.88 -3.06
CA LEU A 61 19.65 35.26 -3.12
C LEU A 61 20.56 35.48 -4.34
N ARG A 62 21.47 34.53 -4.61
CA ARG A 62 22.36 34.58 -5.78
C ARG A 62 21.58 34.54 -7.10
N ALA A 63 20.49 33.77 -7.18
CA ALA A 63 19.66 33.72 -8.38
C ALA A 63 18.92 35.05 -8.63
N ARG A 64 18.56 35.76 -7.55
CA ARG A 64 17.94 37.09 -7.62
C ARG A 64 18.94 38.18 -8.03
N LEU A 65 20.20 38.07 -7.60
CA LEU A 65 21.26 39.07 -7.89
C LEU A 65 21.95 38.84 -9.24
N PHE A 66 22.18 37.59 -9.64
CA PHE A 66 23.02 37.24 -10.79
C PHE A 66 22.28 36.43 -11.88
N GLY A 67 20.96 36.27 -11.74
CA GLY A 67 20.14 35.49 -12.66
C GLY A 67 20.05 34.01 -12.28
N ARG A 68 19.01 33.35 -12.79
CA ARG A 68 18.71 31.95 -12.52
C ARG A 68 19.69 31.03 -13.25
N ARG A 69 20.20 30.01 -12.55
CA ARG A 69 21.05 28.96 -13.14
C ARG A 69 20.22 27.74 -13.50
N GLY A 70 20.25 27.35 -14.78
CA GLY A 70 19.49 26.23 -15.31
C GLY A 70 19.73 24.90 -14.58
N ILE A 71 18.75 24.01 -14.68
CA ILE A 71 18.85 22.60 -14.26
C ILE A 71 18.96 21.77 -15.53
N GLU A 72 19.97 20.90 -15.60
CA GLU A 72 20.23 20.07 -16.77
C GLU A 72 19.26 18.87 -16.83
N GLU A 73 18.87 18.46 -18.04
CA GLU A 73 17.97 17.31 -18.24
C GLU A 73 18.53 16.01 -17.66
N ALA A 74 19.84 15.77 -17.77
CA ALA A 74 20.50 14.62 -17.15
C ALA A 74 20.39 14.64 -15.61
N GLU A 75 20.43 15.83 -15.02
CA GLU A 75 20.26 16.00 -13.58
C GLU A 75 18.83 15.66 -13.15
N VAL A 76 17.84 16.11 -13.92
CA VAL A 76 16.42 15.79 -13.71
C VAL A 76 16.17 14.29 -13.87
N ALA A 77 16.72 13.66 -14.90
CA ALA A 77 16.57 12.23 -15.16
C ALA A 77 17.10 11.38 -14.00
N ARG A 78 18.32 11.66 -13.51
CA ARG A 78 18.92 10.95 -12.37
C ARG A 78 18.12 11.15 -11.08
N PHE A 79 17.65 12.37 -10.82
CA PHE A 79 16.84 12.66 -9.64
C PHE A 79 15.49 11.93 -9.70
N SER A 80 14.85 11.92 -10.88
CA SER A 80 13.59 11.20 -11.10
C SER A 80 13.76 9.70 -10.88
N GLN A 81 14.80 9.08 -11.46
CA GLN A 81 15.09 7.66 -11.26
C GLN A 81 15.14 7.29 -9.77
N GLY A 82 15.96 8.01 -8.98
CA GLY A 82 16.07 7.77 -7.54
C GLY A 82 14.76 8.01 -6.77
N LEU A 83 13.92 8.97 -7.20
CA LEU A 83 12.60 9.20 -6.61
C LEU A 83 11.64 8.03 -6.84
N TYR A 84 11.64 7.44 -8.04
CA TYR A 84 10.78 6.31 -8.38
C TYR A 84 11.31 4.95 -7.90
N GLN A 85 12.59 4.86 -7.54
CA GLN A 85 13.15 3.75 -6.76
C GLN A 85 12.79 3.78 -5.27
N CYS A 86 11.98 4.74 -4.82
CA CYS A 86 11.45 4.79 -3.46
C CYS A 86 10.16 3.99 -3.32
N THR A 87 10.01 3.16 -2.29
CA THR A 87 8.74 2.45 -2.03
C THR A 87 7.69 3.29 -1.31
N LEU A 88 8.00 4.56 -0.99
CA LEU A 88 7.15 5.44 -0.17
C LEU A 88 6.79 4.85 1.21
N CYS A 89 7.60 3.93 1.74
CA CYS A 89 7.30 3.24 2.99
C CYS A 89 7.35 4.14 4.24
N ALA A 90 7.92 5.33 4.15
CA ALA A 90 8.04 6.32 5.23
C ALA A 90 8.89 5.88 6.44
N ARG A 91 9.75 4.85 6.35
CA ARG A 91 10.69 4.52 7.46
C ARG A 91 11.61 5.70 7.79
N CYS A 92 11.99 6.47 6.76
CA CYS A 92 12.78 7.69 6.90
C CYS A 92 12.07 8.86 7.60
N ARG A 93 10.73 8.84 7.70
CA ARG A 93 9.96 9.77 8.54
C ARG A 93 10.17 9.41 10.01
N GLU A 94 9.99 8.13 10.34
CA GLU A 94 10.04 7.63 11.73
C GLU A 94 11.40 7.85 12.38
N VAL A 95 12.49 7.64 11.63
CA VAL A 95 13.86 7.80 12.17
C VAL A 95 14.39 9.23 12.08
N CYS A 96 13.62 10.20 11.58
CA CYS A 96 14.11 11.56 11.41
C CYS A 96 14.12 12.31 12.75
N PRO A 97 15.29 12.73 13.28
CA PRO A 97 15.38 13.39 14.59
C PRO A 97 14.78 14.81 14.61
N VAL A 98 14.53 15.39 13.43
CA VAL A 98 13.89 16.70 13.27
C VAL A 98 12.48 16.60 12.67
N HIS A 99 11.91 15.39 12.65
CA HIS A 99 10.52 15.13 12.28
C HIS A 99 10.09 15.63 10.89
N ILE A 100 10.99 15.52 9.89
CA ILE A 100 10.63 15.78 8.49
C ILE A 100 9.62 14.73 8.02
N ASP A 101 8.46 15.18 7.53
CA ASP A 101 7.46 14.30 6.95
C ASP A 101 7.84 13.91 5.51
N THR A 102 8.72 12.91 5.41
CA THR A 102 9.39 12.56 4.15
C THR A 102 8.46 12.02 3.07
N ARG A 103 7.43 11.21 3.40
CA ARG A 103 6.55 10.59 2.37
C ARG A 103 5.74 11.61 1.56
N PRO A 104 5.00 12.56 2.15
CA PRO A 104 4.34 13.64 1.43
C PRO A 104 5.32 14.49 0.62
N LEU A 105 6.54 14.69 1.13
CA LEU A 105 7.58 15.37 0.37
C LEU A 105 7.99 14.59 -0.88
N TRP A 106 8.17 13.26 -0.79
CA TRP A 106 8.43 12.41 -1.95
C TRP A 106 7.28 12.40 -2.96
N LEU A 107 6.04 12.35 -2.48
CA LEU A 107 4.85 12.41 -3.34
C LEU A 107 4.79 13.75 -4.10
N ALA A 108 5.03 14.87 -3.43
CA ALA A 108 5.09 16.19 -4.08
C ALA A 108 6.26 16.28 -5.08
N MET A 109 7.41 15.69 -4.75
CA MET A 109 8.53 15.61 -5.69
C MET A 109 8.20 14.76 -6.92
N ARG A 110 7.50 13.62 -6.76
CA ARG A 110 7.04 12.79 -7.88
C ARG A 110 6.02 13.51 -8.73
N GLN A 111 5.05 14.20 -8.13
CA GLN A 111 4.11 15.06 -8.85
C GLN A 111 4.84 16.14 -9.64
N HIS A 112 5.89 16.74 -9.06
CA HIS A 112 6.73 17.69 -9.76
C HIS A 112 7.45 17.05 -10.96
N MET A 113 8.00 15.83 -10.82
CA MET A 113 8.65 15.11 -11.91
C MET A 113 7.65 14.75 -13.02
N ALA A 114 6.47 14.24 -12.66
CA ALA A 114 5.41 13.92 -13.61
C ALA A 114 4.97 15.16 -14.40
N GLY A 115 4.77 16.30 -13.72
CA GLY A 115 4.41 17.57 -14.37
C GLY A 115 5.49 18.14 -15.30
N MET A 116 6.74 17.67 -15.21
CA MET A 116 7.83 18.00 -16.15
C MET A 116 8.01 16.95 -17.24
N GLY A 117 7.16 15.91 -17.30
CA GLY A 117 7.33 14.79 -18.23
C GLY A 117 8.51 13.88 -17.88
N ALA A 118 9.01 13.94 -16.65
CA ALA A 118 10.19 13.19 -16.20
C ALA A 118 9.85 11.91 -15.42
N ALA A 119 8.57 11.54 -15.29
CA ALA A 119 8.18 10.27 -14.69
C ALA A 119 8.59 9.08 -15.58
N PRO A 120 8.88 7.89 -15.00
CA PRO A 120 9.14 6.68 -15.76
C PRO A 120 7.99 6.38 -16.74
N PRO A 121 8.27 6.07 -18.01
CA PRO A 121 7.22 5.80 -19.01
C PRO A 121 6.23 4.70 -18.59
N ALA A 122 6.71 3.69 -17.85
CA ALA A 122 5.87 2.61 -17.32
C ALA A 122 4.76 3.13 -16.38
N LEU A 123 5.04 4.16 -15.59
CA LEU A 123 4.06 4.76 -14.68
C LEU A 123 3.06 5.65 -15.40
N SER A 124 3.48 6.37 -16.44
CA SER A 124 2.56 7.08 -17.31
C SER A 124 1.58 6.12 -17.99
N ALA A 125 2.08 5.01 -18.54
CA ALA A 125 1.26 3.97 -19.16
C ALA A 125 0.32 3.27 -18.15
N LEU A 126 0.77 3.08 -16.90
CA LEU A 126 -0.11 2.60 -15.82
C LEU A 126 -1.24 3.59 -15.55
N GLY A 127 -0.93 4.90 -15.51
CA GLY A 127 -1.92 5.94 -15.30
C GLY A 127 -3.00 5.96 -16.38
N GLU A 128 -2.60 5.95 -17.65
CA GLU A 128 -3.51 5.86 -18.79
C GLU A 128 -4.40 4.61 -18.72
N ARG A 129 -3.82 3.45 -18.38
CA ARG A 129 -4.56 2.19 -18.23
C ARG A 129 -5.59 2.27 -17.12
N VAL A 130 -5.23 2.80 -15.96
CA VAL A 130 -6.14 2.98 -14.83
C VAL A 130 -7.28 3.93 -15.19
N MET A 131 -7.00 5.00 -15.93
CA MET A 131 -8.06 5.93 -16.35
C MET A 131 -8.98 5.34 -17.42
N ALA A 132 -8.44 4.53 -18.33
CA ALA A 132 -9.22 3.91 -19.41
C ALA A 132 -10.02 2.68 -18.96
N ARG A 133 -9.52 1.92 -17.98
CA ARG A 133 -10.09 0.62 -17.58
C ARG A 133 -10.55 0.56 -16.13
N HIS A 134 -10.28 1.61 -15.35
CA HIS A 134 -10.60 1.71 -13.93
C HIS A 134 -9.94 0.63 -13.05
N ASN A 135 -8.92 -0.06 -13.57
CA ASN A 135 -8.13 -1.06 -12.87
C ASN A 135 -6.69 -1.13 -13.40
N ILE A 136 -5.79 -1.71 -12.61
CA ILE A 136 -4.36 -1.80 -12.95
C ILE A 136 -4.03 -2.91 -13.96
N ALA A 137 -4.91 -3.91 -14.11
CA ALA A 137 -4.70 -5.03 -15.02
C ALA A 137 -4.99 -4.64 -16.49
N GLY A 138 -5.77 -3.57 -16.70
CA GLY A 138 -6.20 -3.16 -18.02
C GLY A 138 -7.33 -4.01 -18.59
N GLU A 139 -7.99 -4.80 -17.75
CA GLU A 139 -9.10 -5.67 -18.10
C GLU A 139 -10.44 -4.93 -18.09
N ASP A 140 -11.50 -5.58 -18.58
CA ASP A 140 -12.86 -5.05 -18.44
C ASP A 140 -13.28 -5.03 -16.96
N ASN A 141 -13.68 -3.85 -16.48
CA ASN A 141 -14.06 -3.63 -15.10
C ASN A 141 -15.32 -4.43 -14.71
N ALA A 142 -16.18 -4.79 -15.67
CA ALA A 142 -17.34 -5.63 -15.45
C ALA A 142 -16.98 -7.05 -14.96
N GLY A 143 -15.79 -7.55 -15.31
CA GLY A 143 -15.29 -8.87 -14.94
C GLY A 143 -14.74 -9.00 -13.50
N ARG A 144 -14.75 -7.92 -12.70
CA ARG A 144 -14.08 -7.85 -11.39
C ARG A 144 -14.50 -8.96 -10.40
N LEU A 145 -15.69 -9.53 -10.55
CA LEU A 145 -16.21 -10.57 -9.65
C LEU A 145 -15.76 -11.99 -10.01
N GLY A 146 -14.79 -12.16 -10.91
CA GLY A 146 -14.25 -13.48 -11.27
C GLY A 146 -13.78 -14.32 -10.06
N TRP A 147 -13.24 -13.68 -9.03
CA TRP A 147 -12.83 -14.34 -7.78
C TRP A 147 -13.98 -15.01 -7.02
N ALA A 148 -15.23 -14.55 -7.21
CA ALA A 148 -16.40 -15.05 -6.48
C ALA A 148 -17.05 -16.27 -7.15
N ALA A 149 -16.58 -16.70 -8.33
CA ALA A 149 -17.18 -17.81 -9.08
C ALA A 149 -17.24 -19.14 -8.30
N ASN A 150 -16.29 -19.38 -7.40
CA ASN A 150 -16.20 -20.60 -6.60
C ASN A 150 -16.83 -20.47 -5.20
N LEU A 151 -17.46 -19.33 -4.89
CA LEU A 151 -18.16 -19.16 -3.61
C LEU A 151 -19.56 -19.80 -3.67
N PRO A 152 -20.06 -20.37 -2.56
CA PRO A 152 -21.39 -21.00 -2.51
C PRO A 152 -22.55 -20.12 -3.03
N GLN A 153 -22.47 -18.82 -2.79
CA GLN A 153 -23.43 -17.77 -3.15
C GLN A 153 -23.18 -17.16 -4.54
N GLY A 154 -22.04 -17.47 -5.16
CA GLY A 154 -21.60 -16.91 -6.43
C GLY A 154 -21.40 -15.38 -6.42
N ALA A 155 -21.01 -14.84 -7.57
CA ALA A 155 -20.81 -13.40 -7.76
C ALA A 155 -22.12 -12.59 -7.63
N GLU A 156 -23.22 -13.13 -8.16
CA GLU A 156 -24.55 -12.47 -8.15
C GLU A 156 -25.09 -12.29 -6.73
N GLY A 157 -24.82 -13.23 -5.83
CA GLY A 157 -25.27 -13.16 -4.43
C GLY A 157 -24.60 -12.06 -3.59
N LEU A 158 -23.52 -11.46 -4.10
CA LEU A 158 -22.70 -10.46 -3.40
C LEU A 158 -22.88 -9.04 -3.98
N ALA A 159 -23.20 -8.92 -5.27
CA ALA A 159 -23.26 -7.64 -5.98
C ALA A 159 -24.55 -6.86 -5.71
N GLY A 160 -24.45 -5.52 -5.59
CA GLY A 160 -25.62 -4.62 -5.65
C GLY A 160 -26.63 -4.72 -4.50
N ARG A 161 -26.31 -5.44 -3.42
CA ARG A 161 -27.17 -5.53 -2.24
C ARG A 161 -27.04 -4.28 -1.39
N ARG A 162 -28.16 -3.78 -0.82
CA ARG A 162 -28.09 -2.87 0.33
C ARG A 162 -27.55 -3.66 1.52
N ALA A 163 -26.43 -3.23 2.07
CA ALA A 163 -25.78 -3.85 3.23
C ALA A 163 -25.22 -2.75 4.13
N GLU A 164 -25.13 -3.03 5.44
CA GLU A 164 -24.49 -2.13 6.40
C GLU A 164 -22.99 -1.97 6.12
N MET A 165 -22.39 -2.99 5.48
CA MET A 165 -20.98 -3.06 5.12
C MET A 165 -20.77 -3.28 3.62
N VAL A 166 -19.85 -2.53 3.02
CA VAL A 166 -19.32 -2.80 1.67
C VAL A 166 -17.89 -3.33 1.77
N TYR A 167 -17.61 -4.46 1.13
CA TYR A 167 -16.26 -4.95 0.94
C TYR A 167 -15.68 -4.40 -0.38
N PHE A 168 -14.73 -3.47 -0.25
CA PHE A 168 -13.89 -2.99 -1.34
C PHE A 168 -12.72 -3.96 -1.56
N VAL A 169 -12.77 -4.69 -2.67
CA VAL A 169 -11.87 -5.82 -2.95
C VAL A 169 -10.50 -5.33 -3.41
N GLY A 170 -10.48 -4.32 -4.28
CA GLY A 170 -9.26 -3.77 -4.86
C GLY A 170 -8.75 -4.57 -6.06
N CYS A 171 -7.91 -3.94 -6.88
CA CYS A 171 -7.56 -4.50 -8.20
C CYS A 171 -6.78 -5.82 -8.13
N VAL A 172 -5.76 -5.94 -7.25
CA VAL A 172 -4.92 -7.14 -7.20
C VAL A 172 -5.76 -8.38 -6.85
N ALA A 173 -6.54 -8.28 -5.79
CA ALA A 173 -7.41 -9.35 -5.32
C ALA A 173 -8.51 -9.73 -6.33
N SER A 174 -8.92 -8.81 -7.19
CA SER A 174 -9.99 -9.05 -8.17
C SER A 174 -9.52 -9.61 -9.51
N PHE A 175 -8.34 -9.25 -9.99
CA PHE A 175 -7.90 -9.56 -11.36
C PHE A 175 -6.74 -10.54 -11.45
N TYR A 176 -6.03 -10.81 -10.35
CA TYR A 176 -4.88 -11.68 -10.34
C TYR A 176 -5.24 -12.99 -9.63
N PRO A 177 -5.40 -14.12 -10.36
CA PRO A 177 -5.87 -15.38 -9.79
C PRO A 177 -5.06 -15.87 -8.58
N GLN A 178 -3.75 -15.59 -8.54
CA GLN A 178 -2.90 -15.91 -7.40
C GLN A 178 -3.32 -15.23 -6.08
N ALA A 179 -4.13 -14.17 -6.16
CA ALA A 179 -4.62 -13.42 -5.01
C ALA A 179 -6.09 -13.73 -4.66
N TYR A 180 -6.80 -14.57 -5.43
CA TYR A 180 -8.23 -14.85 -5.23
C TYR A 180 -8.55 -15.46 -3.86
N SER A 181 -7.59 -16.16 -3.26
CA SER A 181 -7.75 -16.71 -1.91
C SER A 181 -8.01 -15.64 -0.86
N ILE A 182 -7.52 -14.40 -1.04
CA ILE A 182 -7.70 -13.30 -0.09
C ILE A 182 -9.18 -12.88 0.00
N PRO A 183 -9.84 -12.41 -1.08
CA PRO A 183 -11.23 -11.99 -1.01
C PRO A 183 -12.18 -13.15 -0.74
N GLN A 184 -11.88 -14.35 -1.23
CA GLN A 184 -12.65 -15.55 -0.91
C GLN A 184 -12.60 -15.89 0.59
N SER A 185 -11.42 -15.82 1.21
CA SER A 185 -11.27 -16.12 2.64
C SER A 185 -11.97 -15.07 3.50
N LEU A 186 -11.85 -13.79 3.16
CA LEU A 186 -12.55 -12.73 3.89
C LEU A 186 -14.07 -12.87 3.78
N ALA A 187 -14.59 -13.07 2.56
CA ALA A 187 -16.01 -13.29 2.32
C ALA A 187 -16.57 -14.44 3.17
N GLN A 188 -15.94 -15.62 3.10
CA GLN A 188 -16.35 -16.81 3.87
C GLN A 188 -16.25 -16.58 5.38
N THR A 189 -15.25 -15.83 5.84
CA THR A 189 -15.09 -15.52 7.27
C THR A 189 -16.18 -14.57 7.77
N LEU A 190 -16.53 -13.55 6.98
CA LEU A 190 -17.64 -12.65 7.31
C LEU A 190 -18.98 -13.39 7.33
N GLU A 191 -19.22 -14.28 6.37
CA GLU A 191 -20.42 -15.11 6.33
C GLU A 191 -20.52 -16.07 7.51
N ALA A 192 -19.42 -16.74 7.87
CA ALA A 192 -19.36 -17.60 9.04
C ALA A 192 -19.64 -16.83 10.36
N ALA A 193 -19.33 -15.53 10.40
CA ALA A 193 -19.64 -14.64 11.51
C ALA A 193 -21.05 -14.00 11.44
N GLY A 194 -21.86 -14.38 10.44
CA GLY A 194 -23.19 -13.83 10.19
C GLY A 194 -23.17 -12.34 9.84
N VAL A 195 -22.09 -11.84 9.22
CA VAL A 195 -21.97 -10.45 8.79
C VAL A 195 -22.47 -10.35 7.35
N GLY A 196 -23.56 -9.60 7.14
CA GLY A 196 -24.01 -9.23 5.80
C GLY A 196 -23.12 -8.14 5.21
N PHE A 197 -22.63 -8.35 3.99
CA PHE A 197 -21.88 -7.35 3.25
C PHE A 197 -22.29 -7.35 1.77
N ALA A 198 -21.95 -6.28 1.07
CA ALA A 198 -22.07 -6.17 -0.37
C ALA A 198 -20.70 -5.90 -1.01
N VAL A 199 -20.58 -6.16 -2.31
CA VAL A 199 -19.45 -5.71 -3.13
C VAL A 199 -19.94 -4.80 -4.25
N LEU A 200 -19.09 -3.88 -4.69
CA LEU A 200 -19.44 -2.91 -5.74
C LEU A 200 -19.39 -3.50 -7.16
N GLY A 201 -18.69 -4.62 -7.36
CA GLY A 201 -18.56 -5.26 -8.67
C GLY A 201 -17.95 -4.33 -9.72
N GLY A 202 -18.64 -4.15 -10.85
CA GLY A 202 -18.21 -3.24 -11.92
C GLY A 202 -18.19 -1.76 -11.54
N GLU A 203 -18.90 -1.37 -10.47
CA GLU A 203 -18.87 0.00 -9.94
C GLU A 203 -17.66 0.26 -9.04
N GLU A 204 -16.89 -0.77 -8.68
CA GLU A 204 -15.62 -0.55 -8.00
C GLU A 204 -14.61 -0.02 -9.01
N TRP A 205 -14.07 1.18 -8.79
CA TRP A 205 -12.92 1.65 -9.54
C TRP A 205 -11.66 1.53 -8.69
N CYS A 206 -10.50 1.51 -9.34
CA CYS A 206 -9.20 1.51 -8.66
C CYS A 206 -9.19 2.56 -7.54
N CYS A 207 -8.60 2.21 -6.39
CA CYS A 207 -8.50 3.13 -5.27
C CYS A 207 -7.71 4.42 -5.59
N GLY A 208 -6.98 4.47 -6.71
CA GLY A 208 -6.21 5.64 -7.13
C GLY A 208 -4.82 5.75 -6.52
N PHE A 209 -4.42 4.86 -5.60
CA PHE A 209 -3.07 4.84 -5.05
C PHE A 209 -1.96 4.85 -6.12
N PRO A 210 -2.01 4.02 -7.19
CA PRO A 210 -0.96 4.05 -8.22
C PRO A 210 -0.85 5.40 -8.95
N LEU A 211 -1.97 6.13 -9.10
CA LEU A 211 -1.94 7.48 -9.69
C LEU A 211 -1.24 8.48 -8.75
N LEU A 212 -1.54 8.41 -7.46
CA LEU A 212 -0.89 9.24 -6.44
C LEU A 212 0.60 8.94 -6.35
N ALA A 213 0.97 7.66 -6.33
CA ALA A 213 2.36 7.21 -6.28
C ALA A 213 3.14 7.53 -7.56
N ALA A 214 2.49 7.53 -8.73
CA ALA A 214 3.06 7.99 -9.99
C ALA A 214 3.16 9.53 -10.13
N GLY A 215 2.55 10.30 -9.21
CA GLY A 215 2.56 11.76 -9.27
C GLY A 215 1.49 12.37 -10.17
N VAL A 216 0.51 11.59 -10.64
CA VAL A 216 -0.63 12.03 -11.48
C VAL A 216 -1.91 12.16 -10.64
N GLY A 217 -1.82 12.94 -9.57
CA GLY A 217 -2.85 12.98 -8.52
C GLY A 217 -4.18 13.67 -8.88
N SER A 218 -4.21 14.50 -9.94
CA SER A 218 -5.45 15.18 -10.38
C SER A 218 -6.53 14.19 -10.82
N GLU A 219 -6.12 13.12 -11.48
CA GLU A 219 -6.95 12.06 -12.01
C GLU A 219 -7.48 11.15 -10.89
N ALA A 220 -6.72 11.00 -9.79
CA ALA A 220 -7.13 10.21 -8.63
C ALA A 220 -8.39 10.78 -7.95
N ALA A 221 -8.63 12.10 -8.04
CA ALA A 221 -9.83 12.72 -7.49
C ALA A 221 -11.12 12.27 -8.20
N ALA A 222 -11.07 11.98 -9.50
CA ALA A 222 -12.22 11.45 -10.25
C ALA A 222 -12.55 10.02 -9.80
N LEU A 223 -11.54 9.17 -9.62
CA LEU A 223 -11.71 7.82 -9.08
C LEU A 223 -12.26 7.85 -7.65
N ALA A 224 -11.74 8.75 -6.81
CA ALA A 224 -12.19 8.91 -5.43
C ALA A 224 -13.67 9.30 -5.38
N ARG A 225 -14.08 10.27 -6.19
CA ARG A 225 -15.48 10.74 -6.25
C ARG A 225 -16.43 9.62 -6.64
N HIS A 226 -16.16 8.94 -7.76
CA HIS A 226 -16.97 7.82 -8.22
C HIS A 226 -17.09 6.73 -7.15
N ASN A 227 -15.98 6.30 -6.58
CA ASN A 227 -15.96 5.25 -5.57
C ASN A 227 -16.76 5.64 -4.31
N VAL A 228 -16.62 6.89 -3.83
CA VAL A 228 -17.39 7.39 -2.68
C VAL A 228 -18.89 7.41 -2.99
N GLU A 229 -19.28 7.87 -4.17
CA GLU A 229 -20.68 7.88 -4.62
C GLU A 229 -21.25 6.46 -4.73
N ALA A 230 -20.48 5.51 -5.28
CA ALA A 230 -20.85 4.10 -5.37
C ALA A 230 -21.09 3.48 -3.99
N VAL A 231 -20.23 3.76 -3.00
CA VAL A 231 -20.42 3.29 -1.62
C VAL A 231 -21.64 3.97 -0.99
N ARG A 232 -21.78 5.29 -1.12
CA ARG A 232 -22.94 6.04 -0.58
C ARG A 232 -24.27 5.51 -1.16
N ALA A 233 -24.31 5.13 -2.44
CA ALA A 233 -25.49 4.60 -3.10
C ALA A 233 -25.96 3.25 -2.50
N THR A 234 -25.06 2.47 -1.91
CA THR A 234 -25.42 1.20 -1.22
C THR A 234 -26.12 1.44 0.12
N GLY A 235 -25.98 2.63 0.71
CA GLY A 235 -26.44 2.96 2.06
C GLY A 235 -25.57 2.38 3.18
N ALA A 236 -24.40 1.83 2.87
CA ALA A 236 -23.49 1.27 3.87
C ALA A 236 -22.94 2.35 4.83
N SER A 237 -22.87 2.00 6.11
CA SER A 237 -22.24 2.83 7.14
C SER A 237 -20.73 2.53 7.28
N THR A 238 -20.27 1.40 6.72
CA THR A 238 -18.89 0.93 6.81
C THR A 238 -18.38 0.40 5.47
N LEU A 239 -17.18 0.83 5.07
CA LEU A 239 -16.37 0.20 4.03
C LEU A 239 -15.27 -0.62 4.69
N VAL A 240 -15.13 -1.88 4.28
CA VAL A 240 -14.02 -2.77 4.67
C VAL A 240 -13.12 -3.05 3.46
N THR A 241 -11.81 -3.14 3.68
CA THR A 241 -10.86 -3.63 2.68
C THR A 241 -9.72 -4.42 3.33
N ALA A 242 -9.18 -5.41 2.60
CA ALA A 242 -8.03 -6.21 3.03
C ALA A 242 -6.69 -5.67 2.53
N CYS A 243 -6.71 -4.63 1.68
CA CYS A 243 -5.50 -4.05 1.11
C CYS A 243 -5.03 -2.84 1.95
N PRO A 244 -3.80 -2.86 2.51
CA PRO A 244 -3.20 -1.74 3.23
C PRO A 244 -3.23 -0.41 2.46
N SER A 245 -2.83 -0.43 1.18
CA SER A 245 -2.77 0.79 0.36
C SER A 245 -4.17 1.31 0.04
N CYS A 246 -5.14 0.42 -0.25
CA CYS A 246 -6.53 0.85 -0.39
C CYS A 246 -7.06 1.47 0.91
N TYR A 247 -6.81 0.82 2.06
CA TYR A 247 -7.22 1.35 3.36
C TYR A 247 -6.65 2.76 3.61
N HIS A 248 -5.35 2.95 3.41
CA HIS A 248 -4.71 4.24 3.56
C HIS A 248 -5.30 5.29 2.63
N THR A 249 -5.50 4.95 1.35
CA THR A 249 -6.03 5.89 0.35
C THR A 249 -7.47 6.30 0.64
N TRP A 250 -8.33 5.35 1.01
CA TRP A 250 -9.68 5.64 1.48
C TRP A 250 -9.67 6.50 2.75
N GLN A 251 -8.89 6.12 3.77
CA GLN A 251 -8.92 6.80 5.08
C GLN A 251 -8.28 8.20 5.05
N ARG A 252 -7.17 8.38 4.32
CA ARG A 252 -6.31 9.57 4.41
C ARG A 252 -6.33 10.43 3.16
N ASP A 253 -6.33 9.83 1.98
CA ASP A 253 -6.18 10.58 0.73
C ASP A 253 -7.54 11.08 0.22
N TYR A 254 -8.59 10.26 0.25
CA TYR A 254 -9.90 10.65 -0.27
C TYR A 254 -10.49 11.91 0.39
N PRO A 255 -10.49 12.07 1.74
CA PRO A 255 -10.99 13.31 2.36
C PRO A 255 -10.21 14.55 1.92
N ARG A 256 -8.91 14.41 1.64
CA ARG A 256 -8.06 15.51 1.16
C ARG A 256 -8.33 15.83 -0.31
N LEU A 257 -8.48 14.80 -1.14
CA LEU A 257 -8.77 14.94 -2.58
C LEU A 257 -10.15 15.55 -2.83
N LEU A 258 -11.13 15.21 -1.99
CA LEU A 258 -12.52 15.66 -2.15
C LEU A 258 -12.85 16.92 -1.35
N GLY A 259 -12.09 17.22 -0.30
CA GLY A 259 -12.35 18.36 0.60
C GLY A 259 -13.55 18.17 1.52
N GLU A 260 -14.04 16.93 1.66
CA GLU A 260 -15.20 16.58 2.49
C GLU A 260 -15.04 15.20 3.16
N PRO A 261 -15.72 14.94 4.29
CA PRO A 261 -15.73 13.62 4.90
C PRO A 261 -16.47 12.59 4.02
N LEU A 262 -16.08 11.31 4.12
CA LEU A 262 -16.66 10.25 3.29
C LEU A 262 -18.14 9.97 3.58
N GLY A 263 -18.57 10.16 4.84
CA GLY A 263 -19.94 9.86 5.29
C GLY A 263 -20.15 8.41 5.74
N PHE A 264 -19.09 7.60 5.80
CA PHE A 264 -19.06 6.23 6.33
C PHE A 264 -17.68 5.93 6.93
N ALA A 265 -17.61 4.92 7.78
CA ALA A 265 -16.35 4.47 8.39
C ALA A 265 -15.52 3.63 7.40
N VAL A 266 -14.20 3.80 7.40
CA VAL A 266 -13.27 2.95 6.64
C VAL A 266 -12.53 2.07 7.63
N ARG A 267 -12.61 0.75 7.43
CA ARG A 267 -11.99 -0.26 8.30
C ARG A 267 -11.11 -1.20 7.50
N HIS A 268 -9.97 -1.59 8.07
CA HIS A 268 -9.19 -2.68 7.52
C HIS A 268 -9.78 -4.02 7.97
N ALA A 269 -9.66 -5.05 7.14
CA ALA A 269 -10.20 -6.38 7.41
C ALA A 269 -9.72 -6.93 8.77
N THR A 270 -8.46 -6.69 9.15
CA THR A 270 -7.93 -7.13 10.45
C THR A 270 -8.64 -6.50 11.63
N GLU A 271 -9.08 -5.24 11.53
CA GLU A 271 -9.85 -4.56 12.58
C GLU A 271 -11.24 -5.20 12.71
N VAL A 272 -11.91 -5.44 11.59
CA VAL A 272 -13.23 -6.08 11.57
C VAL A 272 -13.16 -7.49 12.15
N LEU A 273 -12.19 -8.30 11.71
CA LEU A 273 -12.03 -9.68 12.16
C LEU A 273 -11.65 -9.75 13.65
N ALA A 274 -10.77 -8.87 14.14
CA ALA A 274 -10.42 -8.82 15.55
C ALA A 274 -11.65 -8.51 16.43
N ASP A 275 -12.45 -7.52 16.06
CA ASP A 275 -13.69 -7.18 16.78
C ASP A 275 -14.69 -8.34 16.77
N LEU A 276 -14.84 -9.06 15.66
CA LEU A 276 -15.74 -10.21 15.58
C LEU A 276 -15.31 -11.35 16.50
N VAL A 277 -14.00 -11.56 16.65
CA VAL A 277 -13.45 -12.55 17.59
C VAL A 277 -13.67 -12.11 19.03
N GLU A 278 -13.38 -10.85 19.36
CA GLU A 278 -13.58 -10.28 20.70
C GLU A 278 -15.06 -10.30 21.11
N ALA A 279 -15.97 -10.07 20.17
CA ALA A 279 -17.41 -10.16 20.38
C ALA A 279 -17.93 -11.62 20.43
N GLY A 280 -17.07 -12.62 20.24
CA GLY A 280 -17.45 -14.05 20.20
C GLY A 280 -18.30 -14.47 18.99
N ARG A 281 -18.43 -13.59 17.98
CA ARG A 281 -19.16 -13.84 16.74
C ARG A 281 -18.37 -14.66 15.73
N LEU A 282 -17.04 -14.60 15.80
CA LEU A 282 -16.14 -15.44 15.02
C LEU A 282 -15.35 -16.36 15.94
N ARG A 283 -15.58 -17.67 15.83
CA ARG A 283 -14.85 -18.69 16.60
C ARG A 283 -13.71 -19.26 15.79
N LEU A 284 -12.49 -18.97 16.20
CA LEU A 284 -11.28 -19.49 15.59
C LEU A 284 -11.03 -20.93 16.07
N ARG A 285 -10.70 -21.82 15.13
CA ARG A 285 -10.38 -23.23 15.42
C ARG A 285 -8.89 -23.38 15.71
N PRO A 286 -8.47 -24.39 16.49
CA PRO A 286 -7.06 -24.69 16.67
C PRO A 286 -6.36 -24.91 15.34
N TYR A 287 -5.22 -24.27 15.15
CA TYR A 287 -4.32 -24.63 14.06
C TYR A 287 -3.82 -26.05 14.30
N THR A 288 -3.97 -26.91 13.31
CA THR A 288 -3.47 -28.29 13.33
C THR A 288 -2.62 -28.51 12.09
N VAL A 289 -1.42 -29.06 12.28
CA VAL A 289 -0.50 -29.36 11.17
C VAL A 289 -1.19 -30.39 10.27
N GLY A 290 -1.41 -30.04 8.99
CA GLY A 290 -2.18 -30.84 8.03
C GLY A 290 -3.67 -30.50 7.90
N ALA A 291 -4.21 -29.59 8.71
CA ALA A 291 -5.57 -29.04 8.52
C ALA A 291 -5.63 -27.89 7.50
N VAL A 292 -4.49 -27.33 7.11
CA VAL A 292 -4.36 -26.72 5.78
C VAL A 292 -4.28 -27.87 4.76
N ARG A 293 -5.39 -28.63 4.66
CA ARG A 293 -5.82 -29.08 3.34
C ARG A 293 -5.96 -27.79 2.54
N GLU A 294 -5.56 -27.80 1.28
CA GLU A 294 -5.81 -26.70 0.34
C GLU A 294 -7.07 -25.92 0.74
N PRO A 295 -7.06 -24.57 0.72
CA PRO A 295 -8.29 -23.80 0.96
C PRO A 295 -9.41 -24.49 0.20
N PRO A 296 -10.61 -24.71 0.77
CA PRO A 296 -11.64 -25.56 0.17
C PRO A 296 -12.14 -24.96 -1.16
N LEU A 297 -11.30 -25.03 -2.18
CA LEU A 297 -11.53 -24.75 -3.56
C LEU A 297 -11.83 -26.14 -4.10
N ARG A 298 -13.11 -26.46 -4.21
CA ARG A 298 -13.52 -27.59 -5.04
C ARG A 298 -12.97 -27.33 -6.45
N GLY A 299 -11.91 -28.04 -6.81
CA GLY A 299 -11.39 -28.13 -8.18
C GLY A 299 -10.25 -27.18 -8.50
N GLY A 300 -9.02 -27.65 -8.30
CA GLY A 300 -7.81 -27.07 -8.88
C GLY A 300 -6.57 -27.42 -8.05
N GLU A 301 -5.72 -28.33 -8.54
CA GLU A 301 -4.42 -28.62 -7.92
C GLU A 301 -3.47 -27.42 -8.09
N PRO A 302 -2.88 -26.88 -7.01
CA PRO A 302 -1.79 -25.92 -7.11
C PRO A 302 -0.46 -26.65 -7.40
N PRO A 303 0.47 -26.03 -8.15
CA PRO A 303 1.78 -26.63 -8.38
C PRO A 303 2.59 -26.63 -7.08
N LEU A 304 2.86 -27.82 -6.55
CA LEU A 304 3.83 -28.03 -5.47
C LEU A 304 5.24 -27.87 -6.04
N HIS A 305 5.92 -26.76 -5.77
CA HIS A 305 7.37 -26.77 -5.82
C HIS A 305 7.93 -27.28 -4.48
N SER A 306 8.22 -28.59 -4.47
CA SER A 306 9.22 -29.27 -3.62
C SER A 306 8.93 -29.64 -2.15
N GLY A 307 7.68 -29.63 -1.69
CA GLY A 307 7.24 -30.65 -0.72
C GLY A 307 7.86 -30.75 0.69
N GLU A 308 8.60 -29.78 1.23
CA GLU A 308 8.99 -29.79 2.66
C GLU A 308 9.01 -28.38 3.30
N PRO A 309 8.44 -28.19 4.51
CA PRO A 309 8.61 -26.97 5.27
C PRO A 309 10.02 -26.94 5.94
N PRO A 310 10.73 -25.79 5.97
CA PRO A 310 12.06 -25.71 6.55
C PRO A 310 11.97 -25.76 8.09
N LEU A 311 12.39 -26.88 8.68
CA LEU A 311 12.63 -26.99 10.12
C LEU A 311 14.13 -26.84 10.41
N HIS A 312 14.57 -25.63 10.74
CA HIS A 312 15.89 -25.44 11.35
C HIS A 312 15.88 -25.97 12.79
N GLY A 313 16.48 -27.16 12.99
CA GLY A 313 17.28 -27.55 14.15
C GLY A 313 16.73 -27.29 15.55
N GLY A 314 15.65 -27.96 15.93
CA GLY A 314 15.22 -28.09 17.34
C GLY A 314 13.80 -28.63 17.44
N GLN A 315 13.55 -29.61 18.32
CA GLN A 315 12.20 -30.12 18.57
C GLN A 315 11.42 -29.10 19.41
N PRO A 316 10.34 -28.49 18.88
CA PRO A 316 9.50 -27.59 19.64
C PRO A 316 8.68 -28.33 20.72
N PRO A 317 8.47 -27.73 21.90
CA PRO A 317 7.73 -28.38 22.99
C PRO A 317 6.27 -28.59 22.59
N LEU A 318 5.77 -29.81 22.81
CA LEU A 318 4.42 -30.24 22.46
C LEU A 318 3.45 -29.90 23.59
N HIS A 319 2.34 -29.23 23.28
CA HIS A 319 1.13 -29.29 24.11
C HIS A 319 0.12 -30.14 23.35
N GLY A 320 -0.18 -31.34 23.84
CA GLY A 320 -1.10 -32.26 23.16
C GLY A 320 -0.55 -32.93 21.90
N GLY A 321 0.78 -33.03 21.77
CA GLY A 321 1.43 -33.82 20.70
C GLY A 321 1.73 -33.05 19.41
N GLN A 322 1.36 -31.78 19.27
CA GLN A 322 1.81 -30.90 18.19
C GLN A 322 2.42 -29.61 18.77
N PRO A 323 3.52 -29.11 18.19
CA PRO A 323 4.06 -27.83 18.62
C PRO A 323 3.17 -26.68 18.15
N PRO A 324 3.15 -25.54 18.87
CA PRO A 324 2.46 -24.36 18.38
C PRO A 324 3.05 -23.92 17.03
N LEU A 325 2.18 -23.50 16.11
CA LEU A 325 2.61 -22.84 14.90
C LEU A 325 3.19 -21.47 15.26
N ARG A 326 4.51 -21.35 15.14
CA ARG A 326 5.20 -20.07 15.29
C ARG A 326 4.97 -19.22 14.04
N LEU A 327 4.32 -18.08 14.21
CA LEU A 327 4.05 -17.11 13.15
C LEU A 327 4.74 -15.79 13.48
N THR A 328 5.15 -15.07 12.44
CA THR A 328 5.52 -13.67 12.55
C THR A 328 4.57 -12.82 11.71
N TYR A 329 4.47 -11.53 12.05
CA TYR A 329 3.65 -10.57 11.33
C TYR A 329 4.53 -9.51 10.69
N HIS A 330 4.43 -9.37 9.36
CA HIS A 330 5.07 -8.28 8.64
C HIS A 330 4.13 -7.08 8.57
N ASP A 331 4.46 -6.01 9.29
CA ASP A 331 3.65 -4.79 9.33
C ASP A 331 3.69 -4.05 7.98
N PRO A 332 2.58 -4.01 7.22
CA PRO A 332 2.54 -3.28 5.96
C PRO A 332 2.64 -1.79 6.22
N CYS A 333 3.55 -1.10 5.53
CA CYS A 333 3.82 0.31 5.79
C CYS A 333 2.59 1.22 5.67
N ASP A 334 1.70 0.97 4.70
CA ASP A 334 0.47 1.74 4.55
C ASP A 334 -0.53 1.51 5.69
N LEU A 335 -0.59 0.30 6.27
CA LEU A 335 -1.49 -0.01 7.36
C LEU A 335 -0.93 0.47 8.72
N GLY A 336 0.34 0.17 8.97
CA GLY A 336 1.08 0.55 10.17
C GLY A 336 1.55 2.01 10.13
N ARG A 337 2.73 2.27 9.56
CA ARG A 337 3.39 3.60 9.58
C ARG A 337 2.51 4.75 9.11
N ASN A 338 1.70 4.53 8.07
CA ASN A 338 0.92 5.62 7.48
C ASN A 338 -0.51 5.74 8.01
N SER A 339 -1.02 4.74 8.73
CA SER A 339 -2.42 4.72 9.16
C SER A 339 -2.65 4.36 10.63
N GLY A 340 -1.62 3.83 11.31
CA GLY A 340 -1.58 3.60 12.76
C GLY A 340 -2.12 2.24 13.21
N ILE A 341 -2.42 1.32 12.28
CA ILE A 341 -3.02 0.03 12.62
C ILE A 341 -1.94 -1.03 12.85
N TYR A 342 -1.62 -1.27 14.12
CA TYR A 342 -0.66 -2.29 14.55
C TYR A 342 -1.28 -3.41 15.40
N GLU A 343 -2.25 -3.09 16.25
CA GLU A 343 -2.76 -4.06 17.24
C GLU A 343 -3.77 -5.03 16.66
N ALA A 344 -4.67 -4.58 15.80
CA ALA A 344 -5.72 -5.42 15.21
C ALA A 344 -5.19 -6.76 14.62
N PRO A 345 -4.17 -6.78 13.74
CA PRO A 345 -3.62 -8.04 13.24
C PRO A 345 -3.03 -8.91 14.35
N ARG A 346 -2.37 -8.31 15.35
CA ARG A 346 -1.74 -9.04 16.46
C ARG A 346 -2.78 -9.68 17.38
N ARG A 347 -3.85 -8.97 17.71
CA ARG A 347 -4.97 -9.49 18.51
C ARG A 347 -5.62 -10.68 17.78
N LEU A 348 -5.88 -10.53 16.48
CA LEU A 348 -6.43 -11.61 15.66
C LEU A 348 -5.52 -12.85 15.64
N LEU A 349 -4.23 -12.69 15.39
CA LEU A 349 -3.28 -13.82 15.33
C LEU A 349 -3.12 -14.53 16.67
N ARG A 350 -3.06 -13.79 17.79
CA ARG A 350 -2.96 -14.36 19.15
C ARG A 350 -4.23 -15.10 19.57
N ALA A 351 -5.38 -14.77 18.98
CA ALA A 351 -6.64 -15.42 19.30
C ALA A 351 -6.80 -16.81 18.62
N ILE A 352 -5.94 -17.18 17.67
CA ILE A 352 -5.97 -18.49 17.03
C ILE A 352 -5.36 -19.53 17.98
N PRO A 353 -6.12 -20.54 18.46
CA PRO A 353 -5.56 -21.55 19.35
C PRO A 353 -4.44 -22.35 18.65
N GLY A 354 -3.36 -22.62 19.37
CA GLY A 354 -2.20 -23.34 18.80
C GLY A 354 -1.27 -22.48 17.94
N VAL A 355 -1.51 -21.17 17.84
CA VAL A 355 -0.58 -20.20 17.23
C VAL A 355 0.23 -19.50 18.31
N GLU A 356 1.53 -19.35 18.06
CA GLU A 356 2.44 -18.54 18.85
C GLU A 356 2.98 -17.39 17.97
N LEU A 357 2.57 -16.16 18.26
CA LEU A 357 3.07 -14.98 17.54
C LEU A 357 4.45 -14.56 18.09
N ARG A 358 5.45 -14.55 17.22
CA ARG A 358 6.81 -14.07 17.47
C ARG A 358 7.11 -12.89 16.54
N GLU A 359 7.30 -11.72 17.12
CA GLU A 359 7.65 -10.52 16.35
C GLU A 359 9.04 -10.68 15.70
N MET A 360 9.21 -10.11 14.51
CA MET A 360 10.55 -9.88 13.93
C MET A 360 11.28 -8.81 14.74
N GLU A 361 12.60 -8.77 14.63
CA GLU A 361 13.43 -7.70 15.20
C GLU A 361 12.93 -6.32 14.73
N ASP A 362 12.79 -6.16 13.42
CA ASP A 362 12.14 -5.01 12.80
C ASP A 362 10.63 -5.23 12.69
N ASN A 363 9.87 -4.62 13.60
CA ASN A 363 8.41 -4.65 13.62
C ASN A 363 7.81 -3.24 13.81
N ARG A 364 6.49 -3.12 13.64
CA ARG A 364 5.70 -1.90 13.79
C ARG A 364 6.23 -0.73 12.96
N GLU A 365 6.48 0.42 13.57
CA GLU A 365 7.01 1.62 12.91
C GLU A 365 8.40 1.40 12.30
N LEU A 366 9.17 0.44 12.83
CA LEU A 366 10.49 0.09 12.32
C LEU A 366 10.50 -1.06 11.32
N ALA A 367 9.35 -1.68 11.02
CA ALA A 367 9.27 -2.81 10.10
C ALA A 367 9.97 -2.52 8.75
N LEU A 368 10.68 -3.52 8.24
CA LEU A 368 11.31 -3.44 6.91
C LEU A 368 10.26 -3.29 5.82
N CYS A 369 10.66 -2.72 4.68
CA CYS A 369 9.78 -2.59 3.53
C CYS A 369 9.86 -3.85 2.68
N CYS A 370 8.72 -4.46 2.33
CA CYS A 370 8.65 -5.64 1.46
C CYS A 370 8.99 -5.40 -0.03
N GLY A 371 9.27 -4.15 -0.45
CA GLY A 371 9.54 -3.83 -1.87
C GLY A 371 8.31 -3.48 -2.72
N GLY A 372 7.11 -3.92 -2.34
CA GLY A 372 5.91 -3.76 -3.20
C GLY A 372 5.25 -2.36 -3.23
N GLY A 373 5.73 -1.40 -2.44
CA GLY A 373 5.11 -0.07 -2.33
C GLY A 373 5.59 0.94 -3.39
N GLY A 374 4.83 2.03 -3.55
CA GLY A 374 5.24 3.20 -4.32
C GLY A 374 5.51 2.94 -5.82
N ASP A 375 4.81 1.96 -6.39
CA ASP A 375 4.95 1.48 -7.77
C ASP A 375 6.38 1.06 -8.14
N LEU A 376 7.18 0.67 -7.14
CA LEU A 376 8.58 0.30 -7.36
C LEU A 376 8.72 -0.84 -8.36
N GLU A 377 7.83 -1.84 -8.32
CA GLU A 377 7.89 -2.97 -9.26
C GLU A 377 7.79 -2.51 -10.73
N MET A 378 7.01 -1.47 -11.01
CA MET A 378 6.88 -0.91 -12.36
C MET A 378 8.08 -0.03 -12.75
N ALA A 379 8.73 0.61 -11.78
CA ALA A 379 9.87 1.49 -12.02
C ALA A 379 11.23 0.74 -12.04
N ASP A 380 11.39 -0.28 -11.20
CA ASP A 380 12.60 -1.08 -11.00
C ASP A 380 12.23 -2.43 -10.34
N ALA A 381 11.69 -3.36 -11.15
CA ALA A 381 11.29 -4.70 -10.71
C ALA A 381 12.43 -5.48 -10.01
N ALA A 382 13.67 -5.28 -10.45
CA ALA A 382 14.83 -5.94 -9.86
C ALA A 382 15.11 -5.44 -8.44
N LEU A 383 14.91 -4.15 -8.16
CA LEU A 383 15.01 -3.61 -6.81
C LEU A 383 13.86 -4.07 -5.92
N SER A 384 12.63 -4.07 -6.44
CA SER A 384 11.47 -4.61 -5.72
C SER A 384 11.73 -6.05 -5.25
N ALA A 385 12.17 -6.91 -6.17
CA ALA A 385 12.51 -8.29 -5.88
C ALA A 385 13.73 -8.45 -4.95
N ALA A 386 14.70 -7.53 -4.99
CA ALA A 386 15.83 -7.55 -4.07
C ALA A 386 15.41 -7.22 -2.63
N MET A 387 14.56 -6.21 -2.45
CA MET A 387 14.03 -5.83 -1.14
C MET A 387 13.09 -6.86 -0.51
N ALA A 388 12.48 -7.72 -1.33
CA ALA A 388 11.56 -8.75 -0.88
C ALA A 388 12.25 -10.03 -0.35
N ARG A 389 13.55 -10.20 -0.66
CA ARG A 389 14.39 -11.32 -0.18
C ARG A 389 14.96 -11.01 1.19
#